data_AF-A0A7C9ITL1-F1
#
_entry.id   AF-A0A7C9ITL1-F1
#
_cell.length_a   1.000
_cell.length_b   1.000
_cell.length_c   1.000
_cell.angle_alpha   90.00
_cell.angle_beta   90.00
_cell.angle_gamma   90.00
#
_symmetry.space_group_name_H-M   'P 1'
#
loop_
_entity.id
_entity.type
_entity.pdbx_description
1 polymer ?
#
loop_
_entity_poly.entity_id
_entity_poly.type
_entity_poly.pdbx_seq_one_letter_code
_entity_poly.pdbx_strand_id
1 'polypeptide(L)'
;MAASFAVLWDHSHLWGLLLCRGLAALGVPFVPVTCAAVAAGALAGLAPPALLVPGGFARRKFAALGPAGVAAVRAYVAGGGAYFGVCGGSGLALTHSDGLGLCPWTRRPFADRLEHLVSGHVRLALAADSPYAPADAPRDMEAPVWWPAGFVPPPHGDGVEPPVAVVASYAGAGADLMLADIALGAMPETLLTACQERFGVTLTPDFLSGGACVIAGRFGQGRYVLSHAHLETPASPRANAWLAHLLRLFAPDSEPSATAVPAWEPAGEPEQFADPHLGAARRDLDSVIAAGLESRLLVQRNPWLLGWRPGMPGFSLSNLAAMLAGAAALPPTEAGLAYWREAGPEFSTRLAAFARRLETFFPAQRLEITLSLVERRAGTEPNLAAERRELFGASPGGGGLCGELAQRLDGLLLRLLA
;
A
#
# COMPACT_ATOMS: atom_id res chain seq x y z
N MET A 1 20.01 -18.40 15.62
CA MET A 1 18.99 -18.10 14.59
C MET A 1 19.06 -16.61 14.33
N ALA A 2 19.03 -16.19 13.06
CA ALA A 2 18.98 -14.75 12.74
C ALA A 2 17.71 -14.14 13.34
N ALA A 3 17.82 -12.91 13.87
CA ALA A 3 16.68 -12.23 14.47
C ALA A 3 15.67 -11.85 13.39
N SER A 4 14.40 -12.18 13.59
CA SER A 4 13.33 -11.87 12.64
C SER A 4 12.94 -10.40 12.70
N PHE A 5 12.72 -9.79 11.53
CA PHE A 5 12.09 -8.48 11.44
C PHE A 5 10.62 -8.55 11.91
N ALA A 6 10.12 -7.52 12.58
CA ALA A 6 8.70 -7.44 12.91
C ALA A 6 7.95 -6.68 11.82
N VAL A 7 6.83 -7.22 11.33
CA VAL A 7 5.97 -6.55 10.33
C VAL A 7 4.65 -6.16 10.99
N LEU A 8 4.33 -4.86 11.09
CA LEU A 8 3.08 -4.41 11.70
C LEU A 8 1.88 -4.70 10.79
N TRP A 9 1.16 -5.77 11.09
CA TRP A 9 0.20 -6.40 10.18
C TRP A 9 -1.09 -5.61 9.96
N ASP A 10 -1.80 -5.22 11.03
CA ASP A 10 -3.18 -4.71 10.94
C ASP A 10 -3.34 -3.58 9.93
N HIS A 11 -4.41 -3.63 9.13
CA HIS A 11 -4.76 -2.60 8.14
C HIS A 11 -3.69 -2.37 7.06
N SER A 12 -2.77 -3.33 6.84
CA SER A 12 -1.82 -3.31 5.72
C SER A 12 -2.39 -3.93 4.45
N HIS A 13 -3.21 -4.99 4.60
CA HIS A 13 -3.84 -5.74 3.52
C HIS A 13 -2.85 -6.08 2.38
N LEU A 14 -3.16 -5.75 1.11
CA LEU A 14 -2.29 -5.92 -0.06
C LEU A 14 -0.84 -5.48 0.20
N TRP A 15 -0.65 -4.31 0.81
CA TRP A 15 0.70 -3.78 1.03
C TRP A 15 1.48 -4.59 2.07
N GLY A 16 0.79 -5.12 3.08
CA GLY A 16 1.39 -6.05 4.03
C GLY A 16 1.78 -7.37 3.38
N LEU A 17 0.89 -7.90 2.54
CA LEU A 17 1.15 -9.12 1.78
C LEU A 17 2.35 -8.94 0.83
N LEU A 18 2.42 -7.83 0.09
CA LEU A 18 3.56 -7.54 -0.79
C LEU A 18 4.87 -7.43 -0.01
N LEU A 19 4.86 -6.77 1.16
CA LEU A 19 6.07 -6.69 1.98
C LEU A 19 6.51 -8.07 2.47
N CYS A 20 5.59 -8.88 3.02
CA CYS A 20 5.91 -10.24 3.48
C CYS A 20 6.44 -11.12 2.34
N ARG A 21 5.83 -11.05 1.16
CA ARG A 21 6.30 -11.74 -0.04
C ARG A 21 7.68 -11.25 -0.49
N GLY A 22 7.90 -9.94 -0.47
CA GLY A 22 9.19 -9.34 -0.78
C GLY A 22 10.28 -9.81 0.19
N LEU A 23 10.01 -9.81 1.50
CA LEU A 23 10.93 -10.32 2.51
C LEU A 23 11.24 -11.81 2.32
N ALA A 24 10.23 -12.63 2.04
CA ALA A 24 10.42 -14.05 1.74
C ALA A 24 11.29 -14.26 0.50
N ALA A 25 11.05 -13.51 -0.58
CA ALA A 25 11.86 -13.57 -1.80
C ALA A 25 13.31 -13.11 -1.60
N LEU A 26 13.53 -12.15 -0.70
CA LEU A 26 14.86 -11.69 -0.29
C LEU A 26 15.54 -12.62 0.73
N GLY A 27 14.88 -13.70 1.15
CA GLY A 27 15.39 -14.66 2.14
C GLY A 27 15.53 -14.10 3.54
N VAL A 28 14.76 -13.06 3.87
CA VAL A 28 14.84 -12.37 5.17
C VAL A 28 13.76 -12.92 6.11
N PRO A 29 14.13 -13.40 7.31
CA PRO A 29 13.15 -13.89 8.28
C PRO A 29 12.33 -12.73 8.85
N PHE A 30 11.02 -12.93 8.97
CA PHE A 30 10.12 -11.94 9.53
C PHE A 30 9.03 -12.62 10.36
N VAL A 31 8.39 -11.83 11.23
CA VAL A 31 7.22 -12.23 12.01
C VAL A 31 6.16 -11.13 11.90
N PRO A 32 4.94 -11.42 11.43
CA PRO A 32 3.83 -10.48 11.54
C PRO A 32 3.48 -10.23 13.01
N VAL A 33 3.32 -8.96 13.38
CA VAL A 33 2.88 -8.55 14.72
C VAL A 33 1.62 -7.70 14.61
N THR A 34 0.64 -7.97 15.47
CA THR A 34 -0.58 -7.17 15.51
C THR A 34 -0.39 -5.91 16.34
N CYS A 35 -1.23 -4.90 16.10
CA CYS A 35 -1.28 -3.70 16.94
C CYS A 35 -1.57 -4.05 18.40
N ALA A 36 -2.45 -5.02 18.65
CA ALA A 36 -2.75 -5.54 19.98
C ALA A 36 -1.53 -6.21 20.63
N ALA A 37 -0.78 -7.02 19.88
CA ALA A 37 0.45 -7.64 20.38
C ALA A 37 1.52 -6.59 20.70
N VAL A 38 1.66 -5.55 19.87
CA VAL A 38 2.56 -4.42 20.14
C VAL A 38 2.14 -3.69 21.42
N ALA A 39 0.85 -3.42 21.61
CA ALA A 39 0.32 -2.83 22.84
C ALA A 39 0.57 -3.71 24.08
N ALA A 40 0.60 -5.04 23.90
CA ALA A 40 0.93 -6.02 24.92
C ALA A 40 2.45 -6.24 25.13
N GLY A 41 3.31 -5.45 24.46
CA GLY A 41 4.76 -5.49 24.67
C GLY A 41 5.55 -6.39 23.72
N ALA A 42 4.98 -6.84 22.60
CA ALA A 42 5.66 -7.73 21.66
C ALA A 42 7.00 -7.19 21.16
N LEU A 43 7.16 -5.87 20.97
CA LEU A 43 8.44 -5.29 20.51
C LEU A 43 9.56 -5.44 21.55
N ALA A 44 9.23 -5.36 22.84
CA ALA A 44 10.20 -5.55 23.91
C ALA A 44 10.60 -7.04 24.04
N GLY A 45 9.64 -7.95 23.86
CA GLY A 45 9.90 -9.39 23.93
C GLY A 45 10.65 -9.94 22.72
N LEU A 46 10.29 -9.49 21.51
CA LEU A 46 10.92 -9.94 20.26
C LEU A 46 12.26 -9.25 19.99
N ALA A 47 12.42 -7.99 20.42
CA ALA A 47 13.57 -7.14 20.13
C ALA A 47 14.00 -7.21 18.65
N PRO A 48 13.09 -6.97 17.69
CA PRO A 48 13.38 -7.14 16.27
C PRO A 48 14.45 -6.13 15.81
N PRO A 49 15.26 -6.45 14.78
CA PRO A 49 16.23 -5.50 14.22
C PRO A 49 15.57 -4.22 13.69
N ALA A 50 14.38 -4.37 13.09
CA ALA A 50 13.50 -3.25 12.76
C ALA A 50 12.02 -3.64 12.87
N LEU A 51 11.20 -2.64 13.16
CA LEU A 51 9.75 -2.67 12.92
C LEU A 51 9.48 -2.12 11.52
N LEU A 52 9.06 -3.01 10.63
CA LEU A 52 8.64 -2.69 9.27
C LEU A 52 7.13 -2.42 9.29
N VAL A 53 6.72 -1.26 8.80
CA VAL A 53 5.33 -0.82 8.76
C VAL A 53 4.92 -0.60 7.31
N PRO A 54 4.19 -1.55 6.71
CA PRO A 54 3.70 -1.44 5.35
C PRO A 54 2.76 -0.25 5.14
N GLY A 55 2.42 -0.02 3.87
CA GLY A 55 1.35 0.87 3.46
C GLY A 55 -0.03 0.51 4.05
N GLY A 56 -1.06 1.24 3.62
CA GLY A 56 -2.43 1.05 4.09
C GLY A 56 -2.93 2.23 4.92
N PHE A 57 -3.86 1.98 5.85
CA PHE A 57 -4.61 3.05 6.51
C PHE A 57 -3.95 3.52 7.81
N ALA A 58 -3.07 4.52 7.73
CA ALA A 58 -2.33 5.10 8.86
C ALA A 58 -3.22 5.39 10.09
N ARG A 59 -4.35 6.09 9.88
CA ARG A 59 -5.29 6.45 10.96
C ARG A 59 -5.92 5.22 11.63
N ARG A 60 -6.22 4.17 10.86
CA ARG A 60 -6.77 2.92 11.41
C ARG A 60 -5.71 2.15 12.19
N LYS A 61 -4.47 2.09 11.68
CA LYS A 61 -3.33 1.53 12.42
C LYS A 61 -3.11 2.26 13.74
N PHE A 62 -3.14 3.60 13.73
CA PHE A 62 -3.02 4.41 14.94
C PHE A 62 -4.14 4.09 15.95
N ALA A 63 -5.39 4.05 15.49
CA ALA A 63 -6.53 3.70 16.34
C ALA A 63 -6.41 2.27 16.91
N ALA A 64 -5.97 1.30 16.11
CA ALA A 64 -5.79 -0.09 16.52
C ALA A 64 -4.62 -0.28 17.51
N LEU A 65 -3.56 0.51 17.39
CA LEU A 65 -2.46 0.53 18.38
C LEU A 65 -2.94 1.03 19.75
N GLY A 66 -3.82 2.04 19.75
CA GLY A 66 -4.24 2.73 20.96
C GLY A 66 -3.07 3.39 21.70
N PRO A 67 -3.33 4.01 22.86
CA PRO A 67 -2.29 4.72 23.60
C PRO A 67 -1.10 3.83 24.00
N ALA A 68 -1.37 2.59 24.41
CA ALA A 68 -0.34 1.63 24.82
C ALA A 68 0.55 1.20 23.64
N GLY A 69 -0.03 0.86 22.48
CA GLY A 69 0.73 0.49 21.30
C GLY A 69 1.55 1.66 20.75
N VAL A 70 0.99 2.88 20.75
CA VAL A 70 1.73 4.09 20.36
C VAL A 70 2.95 4.30 21.27
N ALA A 71 2.75 4.19 22.59
CA ALA A 71 3.85 4.30 23.55
C ALA A 71 4.90 3.20 23.35
N ALA A 72 4.48 1.95 23.09
CA ALA A 72 5.38 0.82 22.85
C ALA A 72 6.26 1.04 21.60
N VAL A 73 5.68 1.50 20.49
CA VAL A 73 6.46 1.80 19.26
C VAL A 73 7.45 2.95 19.53
N ARG A 74 6.99 4.03 20.16
CA ARG A 74 7.87 5.16 20.50
C ARG A 74 9.01 4.73 21.42
N ALA A 75 8.73 3.94 22.45
CA ALA A 75 9.74 3.44 23.38
C ALA A 75 10.75 2.52 22.69
N TYR A 76 10.29 1.62 21.81
CA TYR A 76 11.16 0.75 21.02
C TYR A 76 12.16 1.55 20.17
N VAL A 77 11.68 2.55 19.42
CA VAL A 77 12.56 3.40 18.60
C VAL A 77 13.45 4.26 19.50
N ALA A 78 12.90 4.89 20.53
CA ALA A 78 13.70 5.71 21.47
C ALA A 78 14.82 4.91 22.14
N GLY A 79 14.61 3.62 22.38
CA GLY A 79 15.58 2.69 22.97
C GLY A 79 16.67 2.18 22.03
N GLY A 80 16.64 2.53 20.74
CA GLY A 80 17.66 2.10 19.76
C GLY A 80 17.10 1.33 18.56
N GLY A 81 15.82 0.96 18.58
CA GLY A 81 15.17 0.24 17.49
C GLY A 81 15.11 1.02 16.18
N ALA A 82 14.95 0.30 15.07
CA ALA A 82 14.75 0.89 13.75
C ALA A 82 13.28 0.82 13.33
N TYR A 83 12.76 1.93 12.78
CA TYR A 83 11.43 1.99 12.18
C TYR A 83 11.55 2.18 10.67
N PHE A 84 10.94 1.31 9.88
CA PHE A 84 10.82 1.51 8.42
C PHE A 84 9.36 1.59 8.02
N GLY A 85 8.90 2.78 7.64
CA GLY A 85 7.50 3.01 7.25
C GLY A 85 7.35 3.25 5.75
N VAL A 86 6.48 2.50 5.10
CA VAL A 86 6.16 2.64 3.66
C VAL A 86 4.77 3.27 3.48
N CYS A 87 4.65 4.31 2.66
CA CYS A 87 3.40 4.99 2.31
C CYS A 87 2.52 5.32 3.54
N GLY A 88 1.45 4.58 3.80
CA GLY A 88 0.62 4.71 5.01
C GLY A 88 1.40 4.50 6.31
N GLY A 89 2.38 3.58 6.32
CA GLY A 89 3.32 3.43 7.43
C GLY A 89 4.21 4.66 7.61
N SER A 90 4.64 5.31 6.52
CA SER A 90 5.32 6.61 6.63
C SER A 90 4.42 7.64 7.30
N GLY A 91 3.16 7.75 6.85
CA GLY A 91 2.17 8.66 7.42
C GLY A 91 1.92 8.42 8.91
N LEU A 92 1.95 7.17 9.36
CA LEU A 92 1.81 6.83 10.78
C LEU A 92 2.97 7.40 11.62
N ALA A 93 4.18 7.51 11.10
CA ALA A 93 5.34 8.02 11.84
C ALA A 93 5.44 9.55 11.95
N LEU A 94 4.71 10.28 11.10
CA LEU A 94 4.73 11.74 11.03
C LEU A 94 4.06 12.40 12.24
N THR A 95 4.32 13.70 12.41
CA THR A 95 3.74 14.51 13.49
C THR A 95 2.38 15.07 13.07
N HIS A 96 1.32 14.56 13.69
CA HIS A 96 -0.06 15.06 13.64
C HIS A 96 -0.91 14.33 14.70
N SER A 97 -2.19 14.68 14.86
CA SER A 97 -3.07 14.10 15.90
C SER A 97 -3.15 12.57 15.90
N ASP A 98 -3.13 11.96 14.71
CA ASP A 98 -3.31 10.51 14.54
C ASP A 98 -1.97 9.83 14.18
N GLY A 99 -0.85 10.37 14.67
CA GLY A 99 0.50 9.97 14.29
C GLY A 99 1.36 9.66 15.49
N LEU A 100 2.38 8.83 15.27
CA LEU A 100 3.33 8.44 16.29
C LEU A 100 4.25 9.58 16.69
N GLY A 101 4.42 10.63 15.87
CA GLY A 101 5.32 11.74 16.15
C GLY A 101 6.79 11.32 16.32
N LEU A 102 7.24 10.35 15.51
CA LEU A 102 8.66 9.94 15.43
C LEU A 102 9.45 10.94 14.57
N CYS A 103 8.82 11.42 13.49
CA CYS A 103 9.38 12.40 12.57
C CYS A 103 8.66 13.76 12.76
N PRO A 104 9.39 14.88 12.89
CA PRO A 104 8.83 16.21 13.08
C PRO A 104 8.11 16.76 11.84
N TRP A 105 8.31 16.14 10.67
CA TRP A 105 7.63 16.51 9.45
C TRP A 105 6.16 16.09 9.49
N THR A 106 5.37 16.72 8.63
CA THR A 106 3.93 16.44 8.50
C THR A 106 3.59 15.94 7.11
N ARG A 107 2.36 15.47 6.95
CA ARG A 107 1.83 15.06 5.65
C ARG A 107 1.30 16.28 4.91
N ARG A 108 1.65 16.43 3.63
CA ARG A 108 1.07 17.45 2.75
C ARG A 108 -0.46 17.26 2.69
N PRO A 109 -1.26 18.29 2.99
CA PRO A 109 -2.69 18.25 2.74
C PRO A 109 -2.95 18.32 1.23
N PHE A 110 -3.99 17.67 0.77
CA PHE A 110 -4.34 17.65 -0.65
C PHE A 110 -5.25 18.83 -0.92
N ALA A 111 -4.69 19.87 -1.53
CA ALA A 111 -5.47 21.00 -2.04
C ALA A 111 -6.23 20.57 -3.31
N ASP A 112 -5.57 19.82 -4.20
CA ASP A 112 -6.18 19.17 -5.36
C ASP A 112 -6.20 17.64 -5.18
N ARG A 113 -7.36 17.03 -5.47
CA ARG A 113 -7.51 15.57 -5.44
C ARG A 113 -6.78 14.88 -6.60
N LEU A 114 -6.48 15.57 -7.69
CA LEU A 114 -5.72 15.01 -8.83
C LEU A 114 -4.31 14.60 -8.42
N GLU A 115 -3.65 15.36 -7.53
CA GLU A 115 -2.31 15.03 -7.01
C GLU A 115 -2.23 13.64 -6.37
N HIS A 116 -3.37 13.16 -5.91
CA HIS A 116 -3.54 11.89 -5.23
C HIS A 116 -3.86 10.70 -6.11
N LEU A 117 -4.01 10.91 -7.41
CA LEU A 117 -4.35 9.86 -8.36
C LEU A 117 -3.11 9.27 -9.05
N VAL A 118 -1.92 9.68 -8.64
CA VAL A 118 -0.68 9.25 -9.27
C VAL A 118 -0.20 7.89 -8.78
N SER A 119 0.15 6.99 -9.70
CA SER A 119 0.75 5.70 -9.37
C SER A 119 1.65 5.14 -10.48
N GLY A 120 2.62 4.30 -10.13
CA GLY A 120 3.64 3.76 -11.04
C GLY A 120 5.05 4.21 -10.66
N HIS A 121 6.02 3.95 -11.52
CA HIS A 121 7.41 4.32 -11.29
C HIS A 121 7.62 5.83 -11.43
N VAL A 122 8.43 6.35 -10.52
CA VAL A 122 8.95 7.71 -10.54
C VAL A 122 10.46 7.65 -10.60
N ARG A 123 11.06 8.62 -11.28
CA ARG A 123 12.51 8.85 -11.24
C ARG A 123 12.87 9.52 -9.93
N LEU A 124 14.00 9.14 -9.35
CA LEU A 124 14.46 9.64 -8.07
C LEU A 124 15.88 10.19 -8.17
N ALA A 125 16.11 11.33 -7.54
CA ALA A 125 17.44 11.86 -7.26
C ALA A 125 17.84 11.43 -5.85
N LEU A 126 18.87 10.60 -5.74
CA LEU A 126 19.41 10.15 -4.47
C LEU A 126 20.34 11.20 -3.87
N ALA A 127 20.28 11.38 -2.56
CA ALA A 127 21.24 12.20 -1.85
C ALA A 127 22.62 11.52 -1.86
N ALA A 128 23.65 12.30 -2.19
CA ALA A 128 25.03 11.84 -2.14
C ALA A 128 25.39 11.37 -0.72
N ASP A 129 26.18 10.29 -0.63
CA ASP A 129 26.73 9.74 0.61
C ASP A 129 25.70 9.35 1.69
N SER A 130 24.42 9.24 1.35
CA SER A 130 23.40 8.79 2.30
C SER A 130 23.62 7.31 2.63
N PRO A 131 23.82 6.91 3.91
CA PRO A 131 23.96 5.50 4.28
C PRO A 131 22.66 4.72 4.08
N TYR A 132 21.54 5.40 3.86
CA TYR A 132 20.24 4.82 3.61
C TYR A 132 19.99 4.52 2.13
N ALA A 133 20.90 4.90 1.24
CA ALA A 133 20.85 4.55 -0.19
C ALA A 133 22.04 3.64 -0.55
N PRO A 134 21.91 2.73 -1.52
CA PRO A 134 23.04 1.95 -2.02
C PRO A 134 24.08 2.88 -2.65
N ALA A 135 25.37 2.69 -2.32
CA ALA A 135 26.45 3.54 -2.84
C ALA A 135 26.65 3.40 -4.37
N ASP A 136 26.31 2.23 -4.90
CA ASP A 136 26.35 1.86 -6.31
C ASP A 136 24.99 2.04 -7.01
N ALA A 137 24.05 2.78 -6.39
CA ALA A 137 22.75 2.99 -6.97
C ALA A 137 22.86 3.67 -8.35
N PRO A 138 22.06 3.21 -9.34
CA PRO A 138 22.13 3.73 -10.69
C PRO A 138 21.69 5.20 -10.73
N ARG A 139 22.26 5.98 -11.66
CA ARG A 139 21.91 7.40 -11.84
C ARG A 139 20.45 7.61 -12.23
N ASP A 140 19.87 6.65 -12.94
CA ASP A 140 18.48 6.60 -13.35
C ASP A 140 17.63 5.79 -12.35
N MET A 141 17.81 6.06 -11.05
CA MET A 141 17.06 5.38 -10.00
C MET A 141 15.55 5.57 -10.19
N GLU A 142 14.81 4.48 -10.21
CA GLU A 142 13.35 4.47 -10.28
C GLU A 142 12.77 3.60 -9.17
N ALA A 143 11.66 4.05 -8.62
CA ALA A 143 10.90 3.27 -7.66
C ALA A 143 9.39 3.51 -7.82
N PRO A 144 8.56 2.51 -7.54
CA PRO A 144 7.11 2.63 -7.67
C PRO A 144 6.50 3.37 -6.49
N VAL A 145 5.50 4.19 -6.78
CA VAL A 145 4.62 4.83 -5.80
C VAL A 145 3.17 4.49 -6.11
N TRP A 146 2.35 4.34 -5.07
CA TRP A 146 0.93 4.00 -5.21
C TRP A 146 0.10 5.02 -4.43
N TRP A 147 -0.33 6.08 -5.12
CA TRP A 147 -1.08 7.22 -4.56
C TRP A 147 -0.34 7.89 -3.40
N PRO A 148 0.91 8.37 -3.64
CA PRO A 148 1.74 8.90 -2.57
C PRO A 148 1.12 10.16 -1.96
N ALA A 149 1.53 10.42 -0.73
CA ALA A 149 1.36 11.73 -0.12
C ALA A 149 2.63 12.57 -0.36
N GLY A 150 2.59 13.83 0.08
CA GLY A 150 3.81 14.63 0.19
C GLY A 150 4.32 14.68 1.62
N PHE A 151 5.63 14.83 1.76
CA PHE A 151 6.28 15.24 3.00
C PHE A 151 6.38 16.77 3.10
N VAL A 152 6.13 17.32 4.29
CA VAL A 152 6.23 18.77 4.56
C VAL A 152 7.11 19.00 5.79
N PRO A 153 8.27 19.67 5.64
CA PRO A 153 9.10 20.06 6.78
C PRO A 153 8.39 21.11 7.66
N PRO A 154 8.74 21.20 8.95
CA PRO A 154 8.24 22.26 9.81
C PRO A 154 8.71 23.65 9.29
N PRO A 155 7.96 24.74 9.55
CA PRO A 155 8.22 26.06 8.96
C PRO A 155 9.58 26.68 9.31
N HIS A 156 10.25 26.19 10.36
CA HIS A 156 11.53 26.70 10.85
C HIS A 156 12.58 25.58 10.80
N GLY A 157 12.85 25.08 9.58
CA GLY A 157 13.64 23.87 9.30
C GLY A 157 15.08 23.84 9.82
N ASP A 158 15.62 24.96 10.30
CA ASP A 158 17.03 25.09 10.70
C ASP A 158 17.31 24.77 12.18
N GLY A 159 16.30 24.40 12.98
CA GLY A 159 16.45 24.22 14.44
C GLY A 159 15.90 22.92 15.03
N VAL A 160 15.50 21.94 14.20
CA VAL A 160 14.97 20.67 14.70
C VAL A 160 16.11 19.67 14.87
N GLU A 161 16.49 19.44 16.12
CA GLU A 161 17.47 18.43 16.50
C GLU A 161 16.78 17.11 16.91
N PRO A 162 17.16 15.96 16.32
CA PRO A 162 18.13 15.79 15.23
C PRO A 162 17.50 16.10 13.85
N PRO A 163 18.31 16.56 12.87
CA PRO A 163 17.82 16.93 11.54
C PRO A 163 17.24 15.74 10.78
N VAL A 164 16.24 16.01 9.94
CA VAL A 164 15.65 15.03 9.03
C VAL A 164 16.42 15.09 7.71
N ALA A 165 17.03 13.98 7.32
CA ALA A 165 17.74 13.86 6.05
C ALA A 165 16.78 13.45 4.93
N VAL A 166 16.83 14.17 3.81
CA VAL A 166 16.19 13.71 2.56
C VAL A 166 17.13 12.70 1.90
N VAL A 167 16.72 11.43 1.87
CA VAL A 167 17.51 10.34 1.27
C VAL A 167 17.30 10.31 -0.25
N ALA A 168 16.08 10.59 -0.70
CA ALA A 168 15.76 10.71 -2.11
C ALA A 168 14.64 11.70 -2.35
N SER A 169 14.76 12.44 -3.45
CA SER A 169 13.74 13.36 -3.94
C SER A 169 13.16 12.86 -5.26
N TYR A 170 11.90 13.18 -5.53
CA TYR A 170 11.32 12.96 -6.84
C TYR A 170 12.06 13.77 -7.92
N ALA A 171 12.30 13.15 -9.06
CA ALA A 171 13.00 13.71 -10.22
C ALA A 171 12.20 13.54 -11.53
N GLY A 172 10.89 13.42 -11.41
CA GLY A 172 9.95 13.28 -12.53
C GLY A 172 9.30 11.91 -12.67
N ALA A 173 8.49 11.77 -13.72
CA ALA A 173 7.76 10.54 -14.04
C ALA A 173 8.68 9.45 -14.62
N GLY A 174 8.41 8.20 -14.27
CA GLY A 174 8.86 7.02 -15.01
C GLY A 174 7.87 6.67 -16.13
N ALA A 175 8.27 5.73 -17.00
CA ALA A 175 7.53 5.44 -18.24
C ALA A 175 6.12 4.86 -18.02
N ASP A 176 5.90 4.14 -16.92
CA ASP A 176 4.61 3.53 -16.60
C ASP A 176 3.74 4.42 -15.70
N LEU A 177 4.15 5.65 -15.36
CA LEU A 177 3.40 6.50 -14.43
C LEU A 177 1.99 6.81 -14.97
N MET A 178 0.99 6.68 -14.10
CA MET A 178 -0.40 7.01 -14.38
C MET A 178 -0.86 8.16 -13.52
N LEU A 179 -1.77 8.98 -14.06
CA LEU A 179 -2.66 9.87 -13.32
C LEU A 179 -4.08 9.31 -13.46
N ALA A 180 -4.60 8.67 -12.41
CA ALA A 180 -5.82 7.86 -12.49
C ALA A 180 -5.72 6.79 -13.60
N ASP A 181 -6.55 6.90 -14.64
CA ASP A 181 -6.60 6.04 -15.82
C ASP A 181 -5.84 6.63 -17.03
N ILE A 182 -5.09 7.72 -16.85
CA ILE A 182 -4.32 8.39 -17.90
C ILE A 182 -2.84 7.97 -17.81
N ALA A 183 -2.26 7.47 -18.91
CA ALA A 183 -0.86 7.05 -19.02
C ALA A 183 0.10 8.22 -19.15
N LEU A 184 0.23 9.00 -18.06
CA LEU A 184 1.02 10.23 -18.01
C LEU A 184 2.49 10.01 -18.40
N GLY A 185 3.12 8.94 -17.91
CA GLY A 185 4.52 8.61 -18.17
C GLY A 185 4.82 8.23 -19.62
N ALA A 186 3.80 7.81 -20.37
CA ALA A 186 3.91 7.44 -21.78
C ALA A 186 3.57 8.61 -22.73
N MET A 187 3.06 9.73 -22.23
CA MET A 187 2.73 10.89 -23.04
C MET A 187 4.00 11.63 -23.49
N PRO A 188 4.12 12.01 -24.77
CA PRO A 188 5.16 12.93 -25.21
C PRO A 188 5.08 14.26 -24.46
N GLU A 189 6.24 14.84 -24.12
CA GLU A 189 6.31 16.10 -23.37
C GLU A 189 5.52 17.23 -24.06
N THR A 190 5.60 17.32 -25.39
CA THR A 190 4.85 18.31 -26.18
C THR A 190 3.33 18.16 -26.04
N LEU A 191 2.83 16.92 -25.95
CA LEU A 191 1.41 16.65 -25.73
C LEU A 191 1.00 16.99 -24.31
N LEU A 192 1.85 16.67 -23.32
CA LEU A 192 1.61 17.00 -21.93
C LEU A 192 1.49 18.51 -21.74
N THR A 193 2.44 19.29 -22.28
CA THR A 193 2.42 20.76 -22.25
C THR A 193 1.16 21.30 -22.92
N ALA A 194 0.82 20.81 -24.12
CA ALA A 194 -0.38 21.26 -24.83
C ALA A 194 -1.67 20.98 -24.02
N CYS A 195 -1.75 19.84 -23.33
CA CYS A 195 -2.86 19.53 -22.44
C CYS A 195 -2.91 20.47 -21.23
N GLN A 196 -1.77 20.70 -20.57
CA GLN A 196 -1.67 21.62 -19.43
C GLN A 196 -2.12 23.04 -19.79
N GLU A 197 -1.63 23.56 -20.92
CA GLU A 197 -2.02 24.89 -21.45
C GLU A 197 -3.51 24.95 -21.78
N ARG A 198 -4.05 23.92 -22.42
CA ARG A 198 -5.46 23.87 -22.84
C ARG A 198 -6.43 23.84 -21.66
N PHE A 199 -6.10 23.08 -20.61
CA PHE A 199 -6.97 22.92 -19.44
C PHE A 199 -6.67 23.92 -18.32
N GLY A 200 -5.54 24.63 -18.38
CA GLY A 200 -5.10 25.52 -17.30
C GLY A 200 -4.81 24.77 -16.00
N VAL A 201 -4.38 23.50 -16.11
CA VAL A 201 -4.11 22.63 -14.95
C VAL A 201 -2.70 22.07 -15.01
N THR A 202 -2.11 21.86 -13.85
CA THR A 202 -0.85 21.13 -13.70
C THR A 202 -1.13 19.63 -13.64
N LEU A 203 -0.86 18.90 -14.73
CA LEU A 203 -1.11 17.45 -14.82
C LEU A 203 -0.07 16.58 -14.08
N THR A 204 1.14 17.09 -13.88
CA THR A 204 2.19 16.43 -13.09
C THR A 204 2.19 17.04 -11.70
N PRO A 205 1.89 16.29 -10.62
CA PRO A 205 1.88 16.87 -9.29
C PRO A 205 3.20 17.57 -8.98
N ASP A 206 3.15 18.76 -8.38
CA ASP A 206 4.33 19.60 -8.09
C ASP A 206 5.41 18.84 -7.31
N PHE A 207 4.99 17.88 -6.48
CA PHE A 207 5.91 17.08 -5.69
C PHE A 207 6.84 16.20 -6.53
N LEU A 208 6.47 15.86 -7.77
CA LEU A 208 7.34 15.08 -8.67
C LEU A 208 8.61 15.85 -9.07
N SER A 209 8.64 17.17 -8.82
CA SER A 209 9.75 18.06 -9.13
C SER A 209 10.49 18.47 -7.86
N GLY A 210 11.21 17.52 -7.25
CA GLY A 210 12.11 17.78 -6.12
C GLY A 210 11.50 17.60 -4.73
N GLY A 211 10.23 17.18 -4.61
CA GLY A 211 9.67 16.81 -3.32
C GLY A 211 10.40 15.63 -2.70
N ALA A 212 10.48 15.56 -1.37
CA ALA A 212 11.07 14.40 -0.71
C ALA A 212 10.21 13.14 -0.95
N CYS A 213 10.84 12.04 -1.34
CA CYS A 213 10.22 10.73 -1.54
C CYS A 213 10.61 9.75 -0.44
N VAL A 214 11.88 9.78 -0.01
CA VAL A 214 12.40 8.99 1.11
C VAL A 214 13.14 9.92 2.06
N ILE A 215 12.81 9.85 3.35
CA ILE A 215 13.45 10.61 4.42
C ILE A 215 13.92 9.69 5.53
N ALA A 216 14.95 10.10 6.26
CA ALA A 216 15.48 9.38 7.40
C ALA A 216 15.84 10.33 8.54
N GLY A 217 15.86 9.82 9.75
CA GLY A 217 16.22 10.60 10.92
C GLY A 217 16.35 9.74 12.17
N ARG A 218 16.46 10.40 13.32
CA ARG A 218 16.60 9.76 14.62
C ARG A 218 15.44 10.12 15.54
N PHE A 219 15.11 9.20 16.44
CA PHE A 219 14.17 9.43 17.52
C PHE A 219 14.71 8.72 18.77
N GLY A 220 15.11 9.50 19.78
CA GLY A 220 15.94 8.98 20.88
C GLY A 220 17.24 8.35 20.35
N GLN A 221 17.54 7.13 20.79
CA GLN A 221 18.74 6.39 20.38
C GLN A 221 18.56 5.62 19.07
N GLY A 222 17.33 5.43 18.61
CA GLY A 222 17.04 4.70 17.39
C GLY A 222 16.93 5.59 16.16
N ARG A 223 16.42 4.99 15.10
CA ARG A 223 16.35 5.60 13.77
C ARG A 223 15.03 5.29 13.08
N TYR A 224 14.64 6.15 12.17
CA TYR A 224 13.53 5.89 11.26
C TYR A 224 13.94 6.13 9.81
N VAL A 225 13.31 5.39 8.90
CA VAL A 225 13.33 5.63 7.45
C VAL A 225 11.88 5.59 6.97
N LEU A 226 11.42 6.65 6.31
CA LEU A 226 10.06 6.80 5.82
C LEU A 226 10.10 6.93 4.30
N SER A 227 9.42 6.03 3.60
CA SER A 227 9.44 5.95 2.14
C SER A 227 8.03 6.04 1.56
N HIS A 228 7.78 7.02 0.69
CA HIS A 228 6.59 6.99 -0.17
C HIS A 228 6.70 5.92 -1.26
N ALA A 229 7.92 5.55 -1.66
CA ALA A 229 8.17 4.47 -2.60
C ALA A 229 7.96 3.09 -1.96
N HIS A 230 7.29 2.22 -2.69
CA HIS A 230 7.05 0.82 -2.33
C HIS A 230 8.19 -0.06 -2.84
N LEU A 231 9.30 -0.05 -2.09
CA LEU A 231 10.53 -0.76 -2.45
C LEU A 231 10.36 -2.29 -2.50
N GLU A 232 9.28 -2.82 -1.92
CA GLU A 232 8.87 -4.22 -1.93
C GLU A 232 8.14 -4.65 -3.20
N THR A 233 7.82 -3.71 -4.11
CA THR A 233 6.99 -4.00 -5.28
C THR A 233 7.63 -5.09 -6.17
N PRO A 234 6.87 -6.13 -6.58
CA PRO A 234 7.34 -7.17 -7.49
C PRO A 234 7.93 -6.61 -8.80
N ALA A 235 8.94 -7.29 -9.34
CA ALA A 235 9.58 -6.95 -10.62
C ALA A 235 10.12 -5.50 -10.69
N SER A 236 10.55 -4.94 -9.56
CA SER A 236 11.12 -3.59 -9.47
C SER A 236 12.58 -3.67 -8.96
N PRO A 237 13.52 -4.27 -9.71
CA PRO A 237 14.82 -4.72 -9.19
C PRO A 237 15.66 -3.61 -8.56
N ARG A 238 15.61 -2.38 -9.09
CA ARG A 238 16.31 -1.22 -8.50
C ARG A 238 15.74 -0.88 -7.11
N ALA A 239 14.42 -0.80 -7.00
CA ALA A 239 13.74 -0.56 -5.74
C ALA A 239 13.95 -1.71 -4.75
N ASN A 240 13.92 -2.95 -5.22
CA ASN A 240 14.15 -4.14 -4.39
C ASN A 240 15.60 -4.20 -3.86
N ALA A 241 16.58 -3.83 -4.67
CA ALA A 241 17.98 -3.77 -4.23
C ALA A 241 18.16 -2.71 -3.14
N TRP A 242 17.42 -1.60 -3.24
CA TRP A 242 17.37 -0.59 -2.20
C TRP A 242 16.70 -1.11 -0.91
N LEU A 243 15.59 -1.85 -1.02
CA LEU A 243 15.01 -2.52 0.15
C LEU A 243 16.02 -3.46 0.81
N ALA A 244 16.71 -4.31 0.04
CA ALA A 244 17.73 -5.21 0.54
C ALA A 244 18.87 -4.46 1.25
N HIS A 245 19.30 -3.31 0.72
CA HIS A 245 20.27 -2.43 1.37
C HIS A 245 19.78 -1.93 2.74
N LEU A 246 18.55 -1.44 2.83
CA LEU A 246 17.96 -1.00 4.10
C LEU A 246 17.86 -2.15 5.11
N LEU A 247 17.49 -3.35 4.67
CA LEU A 247 17.41 -4.53 5.53
C LEU A 247 18.79 -4.90 6.10
N ARG A 248 19.85 -4.89 5.29
CA ARG A 248 21.24 -5.08 5.76
C ARG A 248 21.65 -4.00 6.77
N LEU A 249 21.27 -2.75 6.52
CA LEU A 249 21.58 -1.63 7.42
C LEU A 249 20.92 -1.80 8.80
N PHE A 250 19.73 -2.40 8.85
CA PHE A 250 19.00 -2.64 10.10
C PHE A 250 19.44 -3.92 10.81
N ALA A 251 19.87 -4.93 10.07
CA ALA A 251 20.37 -6.20 10.59
C ALA A 251 21.69 -6.59 9.90
N PRO A 252 22.84 -6.01 10.29
CA PRO A 252 24.13 -6.29 9.65
C PRO A 252 24.53 -7.78 9.69
N ASP A 253 24.08 -8.50 10.72
CA ASP A 253 24.36 -9.93 10.90
C ASP A 253 23.40 -10.85 10.13
N SER A 254 22.43 -10.28 9.40
CA SER A 254 21.42 -11.02 8.63
C SER A 254 21.37 -10.50 7.20
N GLU A 255 22.21 -11.05 6.33
CA GLU A 255 22.23 -10.65 4.93
C GLU A 255 21.04 -11.25 4.14
N PRO A 256 20.29 -10.41 3.38
CA PRO A 256 19.38 -10.88 2.36
C PRO A 256 20.10 -11.78 1.35
N SER A 257 19.51 -12.94 1.04
CA SER A 257 20.06 -13.91 0.09
C SER A 257 19.85 -13.50 -1.37
N ALA A 258 18.96 -12.53 -1.61
CA ALA A 258 18.71 -11.94 -2.91
C ALA A 258 18.57 -10.42 -2.80
N THR A 259 18.55 -9.74 -3.96
CA THR A 259 18.36 -8.29 -4.08
C THR A 259 17.18 -7.91 -4.96
N ALA A 260 16.44 -8.90 -5.49
CA ALA A 260 15.31 -8.69 -6.38
C ALA A 260 14.09 -9.46 -5.88
N VAL A 261 12.90 -8.86 -6.01
CA VAL A 261 11.62 -9.52 -5.78
C VAL A 261 11.07 -9.95 -7.15
N PRO A 262 10.80 -11.25 -7.37
CA PRO A 262 10.31 -11.72 -8.66
C PRO A 262 8.94 -11.12 -8.99
N ALA A 263 8.58 -11.14 -10.28
CA ALA A 263 7.22 -10.80 -10.70
C ALA A 263 6.20 -11.65 -9.94
N TRP A 264 5.06 -11.05 -9.58
CA TRP A 264 3.97 -11.76 -8.94
C TRP A 264 2.80 -11.89 -9.90
N GLU A 265 2.42 -13.12 -10.19
CA GLU A 265 1.32 -13.50 -11.08
C GLU A 265 0.30 -14.31 -10.27
N PRO A 266 -0.65 -13.66 -9.56
CA PRO A 266 -1.56 -14.34 -8.63
C PRO A 266 -2.36 -15.49 -9.26
N ALA A 267 -2.72 -15.36 -10.54
CA ALA A 267 -3.48 -16.37 -11.28
C ALA A 267 -2.68 -17.66 -11.55
N GLY A 268 -1.35 -17.57 -11.56
CA GLY A 268 -0.45 -18.69 -11.84
C GLY A 268 0.17 -19.34 -10.60
N GLU A 269 -0.13 -18.85 -9.40
CA GLU A 269 0.45 -19.42 -8.18
C GLU A 269 -0.14 -20.80 -7.87
N PRO A 270 0.69 -21.75 -7.42
CA PRO A 270 0.20 -23.05 -7.00
C PRO A 270 -0.72 -22.90 -5.78
N GLU A 271 -1.88 -23.54 -5.83
CA GLU A 271 -2.79 -23.58 -4.70
C GLU A 271 -2.25 -24.55 -3.63
N GLN A 272 -1.87 -24.01 -2.49
CA GLN A 272 -1.40 -24.76 -1.32
C GLN A 272 -2.49 -24.93 -0.26
N PHE A 273 -3.47 -24.03 -0.23
CA PHE A 273 -4.65 -24.13 0.63
C PHE A 273 -5.92 -24.32 -0.22
N ALA A 274 -6.16 -25.57 -0.60
CA ALA A 274 -7.34 -25.99 -1.35
C ALA A 274 -8.58 -26.10 -0.45
N ASP A 275 -9.27 -24.97 -0.24
CA ASP A 275 -10.52 -24.89 0.50
C ASP A 275 -11.70 -24.50 -0.41
N PRO A 276 -12.86 -25.17 -0.31
CA PRO A 276 -14.00 -24.91 -1.19
C PRO A 276 -14.58 -23.50 -1.06
N HIS A 277 -14.52 -22.88 0.13
CA HIS A 277 -15.01 -21.53 0.35
C HIS A 277 -14.04 -20.48 -0.20
N LEU A 278 -12.73 -20.69 -0.08
CA LEU A 278 -11.72 -19.85 -0.78
C LEU A 278 -11.86 -19.97 -2.30
N GLY A 279 -12.01 -21.19 -2.82
CA GLY A 279 -12.17 -21.41 -4.25
C GLY A 279 -13.46 -20.79 -4.81
N ALA A 280 -14.58 -20.91 -4.09
CA ALA A 280 -15.83 -20.22 -4.46
C ALA A 280 -15.64 -18.70 -4.46
N ALA A 281 -15.03 -18.18 -3.40
CA ALA A 281 -14.80 -16.76 -3.25
C ALA A 281 -13.94 -16.15 -4.38
N ARG A 282 -12.87 -16.85 -4.78
CA ARG A 282 -12.03 -16.45 -5.92
C ARG A 282 -12.84 -16.35 -7.21
N ARG A 283 -13.64 -17.38 -7.53
CA ARG A 283 -14.49 -17.38 -8.74
C ARG A 283 -15.49 -16.23 -8.75
N ASP A 284 -16.15 -15.97 -7.62
CA ASP A 284 -17.11 -14.87 -7.51
C ASP A 284 -16.43 -13.51 -7.73
N LEU A 285 -15.23 -13.32 -7.17
CA LEU A 285 -14.49 -12.07 -7.35
C LEU A 285 -13.92 -11.92 -8.77
N ASP A 286 -13.46 -13.01 -9.38
CA ASP A 286 -13.00 -13.01 -10.77
C ASP A 286 -14.14 -12.60 -11.73
N SER A 287 -15.37 -13.08 -11.48
CA SER A 287 -16.58 -12.66 -12.21
C SER A 287 -16.84 -11.15 -12.09
N VAL A 288 -16.72 -10.61 -10.88
CA VAL A 288 -16.85 -9.16 -10.62
C VAL A 288 -15.80 -8.35 -11.36
N ILE A 289 -14.55 -8.79 -11.35
CA ILE A 289 -13.45 -8.13 -12.05
C ILE A 289 -13.71 -8.14 -13.56
N ALA A 290 -14.14 -9.29 -14.11
CA ALA A 290 -14.52 -9.42 -15.52
C ALA A 290 -15.64 -8.42 -15.89
N ALA A 291 -16.71 -8.35 -15.10
CA ALA A 291 -17.81 -7.39 -15.33
C ALA A 291 -17.33 -5.92 -15.33
N GLY A 292 -16.39 -5.57 -14.44
CA GLY A 292 -15.79 -4.23 -14.39
C GLY A 292 -14.89 -3.91 -15.59
N LEU A 293 -14.14 -4.90 -16.09
CA LEU A 293 -13.32 -4.80 -17.30
C LEU A 293 -14.20 -4.66 -18.55
N GLU A 294 -15.23 -5.51 -18.70
CA GLU A 294 -16.20 -5.46 -19.80
C GLU A 294 -16.95 -4.13 -19.85
N SER A 295 -17.28 -3.58 -18.68
CA SER A 295 -17.89 -2.24 -18.55
C SER A 295 -16.92 -1.09 -18.85
N ARG A 296 -15.62 -1.37 -19.07
CA ARG A 296 -14.54 -0.38 -19.24
C ARG A 296 -14.45 0.61 -18.10
N LEU A 297 -14.71 0.14 -16.88
CA LEU A 297 -14.63 0.90 -15.64
C LEU A 297 -13.38 0.51 -14.83
N LEU A 298 -12.91 -0.73 -15.04
CA LEU A 298 -11.63 -1.24 -14.60
C LEU A 298 -10.73 -1.49 -15.82
N VAL A 299 -9.43 -1.54 -15.60
CA VAL A 299 -8.41 -1.98 -16.56
C VAL A 299 -7.38 -2.84 -15.84
N GLN A 300 -6.69 -3.73 -16.54
CA GLN A 300 -5.55 -4.44 -15.96
C GLN A 300 -4.37 -3.46 -15.86
N ARG A 301 -3.86 -3.19 -14.64
CA ARG A 301 -2.70 -2.31 -14.45
C ARG A 301 -1.41 -3.10 -14.46
N ASN A 302 -1.37 -4.18 -13.69
CA ASN A 302 -0.36 -5.22 -13.70
C ASN A 302 -1.03 -6.51 -13.20
N PRO A 303 -0.39 -7.68 -13.17
CA PRO A 303 -1.05 -8.93 -12.81
C PRO A 303 -1.77 -8.97 -11.45
N TRP A 304 -1.33 -8.17 -10.48
CA TRP A 304 -1.85 -8.18 -9.11
C TRP A 304 -2.61 -6.89 -8.74
N LEU A 305 -2.66 -5.90 -9.62
CA LEU A 305 -3.30 -4.61 -9.41
C LEU A 305 -4.17 -4.24 -10.61
N LEU A 306 -5.38 -3.77 -10.31
CA LEU A 306 -6.28 -3.17 -11.29
C LEU A 306 -5.98 -1.67 -11.42
N GLY A 307 -6.14 -1.14 -12.62
CA GLY A 307 -6.36 0.29 -12.85
C GLY A 307 -7.86 0.56 -12.92
N TRP A 308 -8.28 1.80 -12.72
CA TRP A 308 -9.70 2.12 -12.71
C TRP A 308 -9.99 3.57 -13.05
N ARG A 309 -11.17 3.81 -13.61
CA ARG A 309 -11.66 5.17 -13.86
C ARG A 309 -11.95 5.88 -12.52
N PRO A 310 -11.77 7.20 -12.42
CA PRO A 310 -12.08 7.95 -11.19
C PRO A 310 -13.46 7.59 -10.62
N GLY A 311 -13.50 7.34 -9.31
CA GLY A 311 -14.72 6.94 -8.59
C GLY A 311 -14.95 5.42 -8.51
N MET A 312 -14.29 4.61 -9.35
CA MET A 312 -14.45 3.16 -9.35
C MET A 312 -13.63 2.47 -8.24
N PRO A 313 -14.08 1.31 -7.73
CA PRO A 313 -13.51 0.67 -6.54
C PRO A 313 -12.30 -0.22 -6.84
N GLY A 314 -11.44 0.15 -7.79
CA GLY A 314 -10.37 -0.73 -8.26
C GLY A 314 -9.35 -1.10 -7.18
N PHE A 315 -9.00 -0.19 -6.25
CA PHE A 315 -8.12 -0.51 -5.12
C PHE A 315 -8.73 -1.59 -4.21
N SER A 316 -10.01 -1.44 -3.86
CA SER A 316 -10.73 -2.36 -2.99
C SER A 316 -10.81 -3.76 -3.59
N LEU A 317 -11.09 -3.87 -4.89
CA LEU A 317 -11.14 -5.15 -5.58
C LEU A 317 -9.76 -5.78 -5.73
N SER A 318 -8.74 -4.99 -6.09
CA SER A 318 -7.35 -5.47 -6.13
C SER A 318 -6.91 -6.03 -4.78
N ASN A 319 -7.28 -5.34 -3.70
CA ASN A 319 -6.98 -5.75 -2.35
C ASN A 319 -7.60 -7.11 -2.00
N LEU A 320 -8.91 -7.30 -2.26
CA LEU A 320 -9.57 -8.58 -2.02
C LEU A 320 -8.99 -9.71 -2.89
N ALA A 321 -8.74 -9.44 -4.16
CA ALA A 321 -8.23 -10.44 -5.10
C ALA A 321 -6.84 -10.92 -4.71
N ALA A 322 -5.96 -9.97 -4.42
CA ALA A 322 -4.60 -10.26 -3.97
C ALA A 322 -4.57 -11.01 -2.63
N MET A 323 -5.43 -10.65 -1.68
CA MET A 323 -5.52 -11.33 -0.39
C MET A 323 -6.06 -12.76 -0.52
N LEU A 324 -7.07 -12.99 -1.38
CA LEU A 324 -7.57 -14.33 -1.69
C LEU A 324 -6.51 -15.19 -2.37
N ALA A 325 -5.81 -14.65 -3.35
CA ALA A 325 -4.72 -15.35 -4.02
C ALA A 325 -3.58 -15.68 -3.04
N GLY A 326 -3.18 -14.72 -2.20
CA GLY A 326 -2.18 -14.93 -1.16
C GLY A 326 -2.59 -16.01 -0.15
N ALA A 327 -3.86 -16.04 0.26
CA ALA A 327 -4.36 -17.06 1.18
C ALA A 327 -4.37 -18.46 0.56
N ALA A 328 -4.76 -18.58 -0.71
CA ALA A 328 -4.75 -19.85 -1.44
C ALA A 328 -3.32 -20.35 -1.73
N ALA A 329 -2.36 -19.45 -1.91
CA ALA A 329 -0.98 -19.77 -2.25
C ALA A 329 -0.09 -20.08 -1.04
N LEU A 330 -0.52 -19.78 0.19
CA LEU A 330 0.23 -20.09 1.40
C LEU A 330 -0.10 -21.50 1.94
N PRO A 331 0.87 -22.22 2.49
CA PRO A 331 0.60 -23.50 3.14
C PRO A 331 -0.30 -23.28 4.37
N PRO A 332 -1.34 -24.12 4.55
CA PRO A 332 -2.25 -23.98 5.69
C PRO A 332 -1.53 -24.30 7.01
N THR A 333 -1.69 -23.42 8.00
CA THR A 333 -1.30 -23.67 9.40
C THR A 333 -2.49 -24.22 10.18
N GLU A 334 -2.23 -24.85 11.34
CA GLU A 334 -3.32 -25.34 12.21
C GLU A 334 -4.25 -24.20 12.63
N ALA A 335 -3.68 -23.04 13.02
CA ALA A 335 -4.44 -21.85 13.38
C ALA A 335 -5.24 -21.28 12.19
N GLY A 336 -4.65 -21.27 11.00
CA GLY A 336 -5.33 -20.85 9.77
C GLY A 336 -6.52 -21.75 9.42
N LEU A 337 -6.33 -23.07 9.50
CA LEU A 337 -7.39 -24.06 9.28
C LEU A 337 -8.53 -23.91 10.30
N ALA A 338 -8.21 -23.80 11.59
CA ALA A 338 -9.21 -23.64 12.63
C ALA A 338 -10.05 -22.37 12.42
N TYR A 339 -9.38 -21.24 12.17
CA TYR A 339 -10.05 -19.98 11.88
C TYR A 339 -10.95 -20.06 10.64
N TRP A 340 -10.46 -20.67 9.56
CA TRP A 340 -11.21 -20.70 8.30
C TRP A 340 -12.39 -21.66 8.31
N ARG A 341 -12.33 -22.76 9.07
CA ARG A 341 -13.48 -23.64 9.28
C ARG A 341 -14.68 -22.89 9.87
N GLU A 342 -14.43 -21.91 10.75
CA GLU A 342 -15.46 -21.09 11.35
C GLU A 342 -15.86 -19.92 10.44
N ALA A 343 -14.89 -19.20 9.87
CA ALA A 343 -15.13 -17.97 9.14
C ALA A 343 -15.52 -18.15 7.65
N GLY A 344 -15.06 -19.23 7.01
CA GLY A 344 -15.14 -19.48 5.57
C GLY A 344 -16.56 -19.60 5.00
N PRO A 345 -17.49 -20.35 5.64
CA PRO A 345 -18.86 -20.48 5.14
C PRO A 345 -19.60 -19.13 5.06
N GLU A 346 -19.50 -18.32 6.12
CA GLU A 346 -20.10 -16.99 6.13
C GLU A 346 -19.40 -16.03 5.17
N PHE A 347 -18.06 -16.09 5.11
CA PHE A 347 -17.27 -15.27 4.20
C PHE A 347 -17.66 -15.50 2.74
N SER A 348 -17.70 -16.75 2.29
CA SER A 348 -18.08 -17.10 0.91
C SER A 348 -19.51 -16.66 0.58
N THR A 349 -20.46 -16.84 1.51
CA THR A 349 -21.84 -16.37 1.34
C THR A 349 -21.92 -14.84 1.16
N ARG A 350 -21.19 -14.10 2.00
CA ARG A 350 -21.13 -12.63 1.91
C ARG A 350 -20.47 -12.16 0.63
N LEU A 351 -19.38 -12.81 0.21
CA LEU A 351 -18.70 -12.44 -1.03
C LEU A 351 -19.57 -12.73 -2.26
N ALA A 352 -20.29 -13.85 -2.28
CA ALA A 352 -21.25 -14.13 -3.34
C ALA A 352 -22.35 -13.05 -3.43
N ALA A 353 -22.85 -12.57 -2.29
CA ALA A 353 -23.82 -11.46 -2.25
C ALA A 353 -23.21 -10.13 -2.72
N PHE A 354 -21.98 -9.84 -2.30
CA PHE A 354 -21.20 -8.69 -2.77
C PHE A 354 -20.99 -8.73 -4.28
N ALA A 355 -20.65 -9.91 -4.82
CA ALA A 355 -20.39 -10.12 -6.23
C ALA A 355 -21.62 -9.86 -7.10
N ARG A 356 -22.77 -10.46 -6.77
CA ARG A 356 -24.03 -10.24 -7.50
C ARG A 356 -24.43 -8.76 -7.58
N ARG A 357 -24.19 -8.00 -6.51
CA ARG A 357 -24.45 -6.55 -6.51
C ARG A 357 -23.51 -5.82 -7.47
N LEU A 358 -22.22 -6.17 -7.49
CA LEU A 358 -21.25 -5.52 -8.36
C LEU A 358 -21.41 -5.87 -9.84
N GLU A 359 -21.80 -7.10 -10.15
CA GLU A 359 -22.13 -7.53 -11.52
C GLU A 359 -23.27 -6.69 -12.11
N THR A 360 -24.18 -6.18 -11.28
CA THR A 360 -25.23 -5.23 -11.71
C THR A 360 -24.74 -3.79 -11.68
N PHE A 361 -23.98 -3.41 -10.64
CA PHE A 361 -23.48 -2.05 -10.44
C PHE A 361 -22.61 -1.56 -11.60
N PHE A 362 -21.68 -2.37 -12.11
CA PHE A 362 -20.76 -1.93 -13.17
C PHE A 362 -21.47 -1.57 -14.49
N PRO A 363 -22.33 -2.43 -15.06
CA PRO A 363 -23.13 -2.07 -16.23
C PRO A 363 -24.04 -0.87 -15.99
N ALA A 364 -24.67 -0.78 -14.81
CA ALA A 364 -25.55 0.34 -14.45
C ALA A 364 -24.78 1.68 -14.40
N GLN A 365 -23.61 1.68 -13.75
CA GLN A 365 -22.72 2.84 -13.69
C GLN A 365 -22.21 3.24 -15.08
N ARG A 366 -21.92 2.27 -15.94
CA ARG A 366 -21.49 2.54 -17.32
C ARG A 366 -22.62 3.17 -18.13
N LEU A 367 -23.85 2.69 -17.96
CA LEU A 367 -25.03 3.26 -18.58
C LEU A 367 -25.29 4.69 -18.09
N GLU A 368 -25.21 4.95 -16.79
CA GLU A 368 -25.36 6.28 -16.19
C GLU A 368 -24.37 7.28 -16.80
N ILE A 369 -23.07 6.92 -16.85
CA ILE A 369 -22.04 7.77 -17.48
C ILE A 369 -22.39 8.04 -18.95
N THR A 370 -22.82 7.02 -19.69
CA THR A 370 -23.17 7.17 -21.11
C THR A 370 -24.36 8.11 -21.29
N LEU A 371 -25.42 7.93 -20.51
CA LEU A 371 -26.60 8.78 -20.55
C LEU A 371 -26.26 10.22 -20.19
N SER A 372 -25.42 10.46 -19.18
CA SER A 372 -25.01 11.82 -18.77
C SER A 372 -24.34 12.63 -19.89
N LEU A 373 -23.76 11.97 -20.89
CA LEU A 373 -23.07 12.60 -22.02
C LEU A 373 -23.99 12.88 -23.21
N VAL A 374 -25.11 12.17 -23.36
CA VAL A 374 -25.99 12.24 -24.54
C VAL A 374 -27.38 12.82 -24.24
N GLU A 375 -27.92 12.61 -23.04
CA GLU A 375 -29.25 13.07 -22.62
C GLU A 375 -29.24 13.50 -21.15
N ARG A 376 -29.67 14.72 -20.84
CA ARG A 376 -30.09 15.05 -19.46
C ARG A 376 -31.50 14.52 -19.26
N ARG A 377 -31.63 13.28 -18.76
CA ARG A 377 -32.95 12.73 -18.44
C ARG A 377 -33.57 13.46 -17.24
N ALA A 378 -34.88 13.69 -17.33
CA ALA A 378 -35.74 13.86 -16.17
C ALA A 378 -36.24 12.47 -15.75
N GLY A 379 -35.87 11.99 -14.56
CA GLY A 379 -36.23 10.67 -14.05
C GLY A 379 -35.59 10.38 -12.69
N THR A 380 -35.97 9.28 -12.06
CA THR A 380 -35.42 8.86 -10.77
C THR A 380 -33.98 8.40 -10.95
N GLU A 381 -33.04 9.11 -10.32
CA GLU A 381 -31.62 8.72 -10.30
C GLU A 381 -31.48 7.32 -9.68
N PRO A 382 -30.88 6.34 -10.39
CA PRO A 382 -30.55 5.06 -9.78
C PRO A 382 -29.56 5.38 -8.66
N ASN A 383 -29.92 5.11 -7.40
CA ASN A 383 -29.17 5.55 -6.22
C ASN A 383 -27.82 4.81 -6.03
N LEU A 384 -27.00 4.79 -7.08
CA LEU A 384 -25.71 4.12 -7.19
C LEU A 384 -24.69 4.69 -6.20
N ALA A 385 -24.83 5.95 -5.82
CA ALA A 385 -24.03 6.55 -4.76
C ALA A 385 -24.27 5.92 -3.38
N ALA A 386 -25.53 5.60 -3.04
CA ALA A 386 -25.85 4.90 -1.79
C ALA A 386 -25.40 3.44 -1.85
N GLU A 387 -25.68 2.74 -2.96
CA GLU A 387 -25.21 1.37 -3.15
C GLU A 387 -23.68 1.26 -3.03
N ARG A 388 -22.94 2.16 -3.69
CA ARG A 388 -21.48 2.23 -3.56
C ARG A 388 -21.04 2.45 -2.12
N ARG A 389 -21.75 3.27 -1.34
CA ARG A 389 -21.45 3.52 0.07
C ARG A 389 -21.69 2.28 0.93
N GLU A 390 -22.72 1.49 0.64
CA GLU A 390 -22.96 0.21 1.33
C GLU A 390 -21.88 -0.84 0.99
N LEU A 391 -21.50 -0.92 -0.29
CA LEU A 391 -20.52 -1.89 -0.76
C LEU A 391 -19.10 -1.58 -0.28
N PHE A 392 -18.71 -0.30 -0.28
CA PHE A 392 -17.31 0.12 -0.06
C PHE A 392 -17.09 1.10 1.09
N GLY A 393 -18.15 1.56 1.77
CA GLY A 393 -18.06 2.57 2.82
C GLY A 393 -17.81 3.98 2.29
N ALA A 394 -17.45 4.89 3.21
CA ALA A 394 -17.09 6.26 2.88
C ALA A 394 -15.66 6.35 2.30
N SER A 395 -15.46 7.23 1.33
CA SER A 395 -14.13 7.59 0.85
C SER A 395 -13.45 8.58 1.82
N PRO A 396 -12.11 8.58 2.00
CA PRO A 396 -11.12 7.68 1.42
C PRO A 396 -10.76 6.56 2.40
N GLY A 397 -11.30 5.36 2.20
CA GLY A 397 -10.83 4.18 2.92
C GLY A 397 -11.90 3.14 3.12
N GLY A 398 -11.70 2.00 2.47
CA GLY A 398 -12.66 0.91 2.36
C GLY A 398 -13.37 0.57 3.67
N GLY A 399 -14.66 0.34 3.58
CA GLY A 399 -15.55 -0.09 4.64
C GLY A 399 -16.71 -0.82 3.98
N GLY A 400 -17.91 -0.75 4.58
CA GLY A 400 -19.06 -1.48 4.07
C GLY A 400 -18.76 -2.98 3.98
N LEU A 401 -19.47 -3.66 3.07
CA LEU A 401 -19.31 -5.11 2.89
C LEU A 401 -17.88 -5.49 2.46
N CYS A 402 -17.23 -4.69 1.62
CA CYS A 402 -15.84 -4.91 1.20
C CYS A 402 -14.86 -4.86 2.38
N GLY A 403 -15.07 -3.93 3.32
CA GLY A 403 -14.24 -3.81 4.52
C GLY A 403 -14.36 -5.01 5.45
N GLU A 404 -15.58 -5.52 5.64
CA GLU A 404 -15.84 -6.74 6.43
C GLU A 404 -15.15 -7.97 5.82
N LEU A 405 -15.24 -8.11 4.49
CA LEU A 405 -14.56 -9.18 3.75
C LEU A 405 -13.04 -9.08 3.89
N ALA A 406 -12.48 -7.88 3.69
CA ALA A 406 -11.06 -7.65 3.83
C ALA A 406 -10.56 -7.98 5.25
N GLN A 407 -11.32 -7.61 6.29
CA GLN A 407 -10.96 -7.91 7.68
C GLN A 407 -10.85 -9.42 7.96
N ARG A 408 -11.76 -10.23 7.39
CA ARG A 408 -11.71 -11.69 7.56
C ARG A 408 -10.51 -12.31 6.86
N LEU A 409 -10.20 -11.85 5.64
CA LEU A 409 -9.00 -12.29 4.93
C LEU A 409 -7.72 -11.84 5.63
N ASP A 410 -7.71 -10.63 6.21
CA ASP A 410 -6.56 -10.12 6.97
C ASP A 410 -6.29 -11.02 8.18
N GLY A 411 -7.34 -11.45 8.88
CA GLY A 411 -7.23 -12.41 9.98
C GLY A 411 -6.77 -13.81 9.55
N LEU A 412 -7.19 -14.28 8.37
CA LEU A 412 -6.71 -15.55 7.82
C LEU A 412 -5.22 -15.46 7.47
N LEU A 413 -4.82 -14.46 6.66
CA LEU A 413 -3.45 -14.27 6.21
C LEU A 413 -2.47 -14.12 7.37
N LEU A 414 -2.85 -13.39 8.44
CA LEU A 414 -2.04 -13.31 9.65
C LEU A 414 -1.69 -14.69 10.21
N ARG A 415 -2.65 -15.62 10.25
CA ARG A 415 -2.46 -16.98 10.78
C ARG A 415 -1.71 -17.90 9.83
N LEU A 416 -1.80 -17.65 8.53
CA LEU A 416 -1.04 -18.39 7.51
C LEU A 416 0.42 -17.94 7.44
N LEU A 417 0.71 -16.69 7.81
CA LEU A 417 2.06 -16.11 7.82
C LEU A 417 2.78 -16.21 9.18
N ALA A 418 2.07 -16.65 10.23
CA ALA A 418 2.58 -16.71 11.61
C ALA A 418 3.42 -17.94 11.90
#